data_AF-A0A653BCZ5-F1
#
_entry.id   AF-A0A653BCZ5-F1
#
_cell.length_a   1.000
_cell.length_b   1.000
_cell.length_c   1.000
_cell.angle_alpha   90.00
_cell.angle_beta   90.00
_cell.angle_gamma   90.00
#
_symmetry.space_group_name_H-M   'P 1'
#
loop_
_entity.id
_entity.type
_entity.pdbx_description
1 polymer ?
#
loop_
_entity_poly.entity_id
_entity_poly.type
_entity_poly.pdbx_seq_one_letter_code
_entity_poly.pdbx_strand_id
1 'polypeptide(L)'
;MPIAMIHIAAGRSEEKKHALLVNVTQSIAESLEVPVESVRAASGNPRNPVGPAARPLPNAGLTRPEHVERTTAMNTKISVAIIGSGNIGTDLMIKILRHGKHLRMGAMVGIDPASDGLARAERMGVVTTAGGIEGLLALPNFKDIRIVFDATSAGAHARHNELLQEHGVKVIDLTPAAIGPYTIPAINLDAELDAPNINMVTCGGQATIPIVAAVSRVTKVHYGEIVADHQQQVRRAWYPCQHR
;
A
#
# COMPACT_ATOMS: atom_id res chain seq x y z
N MET A 1 -10.42 14.78 -1.11
CA MET A 1 -9.61 15.54 -0.13
C MET A 1 -9.49 14.69 1.12
N PRO A 2 -8.28 14.34 1.58
CA PRO A 2 -8.11 13.74 2.90
C PRO A 2 -8.55 14.75 3.96
N ILE A 3 -9.56 14.37 4.74
CA ILE A 3 -10.07 15.18 5.85
C ILE A 3 -9.63 14.49 7.14
N ALA A 4 -8.88 15.22 7.98
CA ALA A 4 -8.57 14.79 9.33
C ALA A 4 -9.46 15.57 10.31
N MET A 5 -10.33 14.86 11.03
CA MET A 5 -11.14 15.42 12.09
C MET A 5 -10.39 15.32 13.42
N ILE A 6 -10.17 16.46 14.08
CA ILE A 6 -9.38 16.54 15.31
C ILE A 6 -10.25 17.06 16.45
N HIS A 7 -10.49 16.22 17.45
CA HIS A 7 -11.14 16.64 18.68
C HIS A 7 -10.08 17.12 19.68
N ILE A 8 -10.08 18.42 19.96
CA ILE A 8 -9.14 19.05 20.89
C ILE A 8 -9.72 19.00 22.31
N ALA A 9 -8.96 18.46 23.25
CA ALA A 9 -9.36 18.42 24.66
C ALA A 9 -9.70 19.81 25.22
N ALA A 10 -10.66 19.85 26.15
CA ALA A 10 -11.11 21.09 26.80
C ALA A 10 -9.96 21.83 27.50
N GLY A 11 -10.06 23.17 27.61
CA GLY A 11 -9.10 24.00 28.33
C GLY A 11 -7.99 24.67 27.48
N ARG A 12 -8.02 24.55 26.16
CA ARG A 12 -7.15 25.34 25.25
C ARG A 12 -7.85 26.62 24.80
N SER A 13 -7.12 27.75 24.74
CA SER A 13 -7.62 28.99 24.13
C SER A 13 -7.81 28.82 22.62
N GLU A 14 -8.62 29.68 22.00
CA GLU A 14 -8.89 29.62 20.56
C GLU A 14 -7.62 29.83 19.72
N GLU A 15 -6.69 30.68 20.17
CA GLU A 15 -5.40 30.87 19.48
C GLU A 15 -4.58 29.57 19.51
N LYS A 16 -4.54 28.88 20.66
CA LYS A 16 -3.84 27.60 20.80
C LYS A 16 -4.50 26.48 19.98
N LYS A 17 -5.82 26.52 19.81
CA LYS A 17 -6.54 25.59 18.93
C LYS A 17 -6.22 25.86 17.47
N HIS A 18 -6.23 27.12 17.05
CA HIS A 18 -5.93 27.52 15.68
C HIS A 18 -4.49 27.16 15.30
N ALA A 19 -3.51 27.50 16.15
CA ALA A 19 -2.10 27.15 15.92
C ALA A 19 -1.89 25.63 15.80
N LEU A 20 -2.61 24.84 16.61
CA LEU A 20 -2.56 23.38 16.51
C LEU A 20 -3.07 22.88 15.16
N LEU A 21 -4.21 23.40 14.68
CA LEU A 21 -4.78 22.99 13.39
C LEU A 21 -3.84 23.32 12.22
N VAL A 22 -3.18 24.48 12.24
CA VAL A 22 -2.19 24.86 11.22
C VAL A 22 -1.01 23.88 11.23
N ASN A 23 -0.41 23.64 12.40
CA ASN A 23 0.75 22.74 12.52
C ASN A 23 0.42 21.29 12.13
N VAL A 24 -0.79 20.82 12.47
CA VAL A 24 -1.22 19.48 12.07
C VAL A 24 -1.46 19.39 10.58
N THR A 25 -2.07 20.41 9.96
CA THR A 25 -2.27 20.45 8.50
C THR A 25 -0.93 20.36 7.77
N GLN A 26 0.06 21.13 8.21
CA GLN A 26 1.41 21.11 7.65
C GLN A 26 2.07 19.72 7.80
N SER A 27 2.06 19.15 9.02
CA SER A 27 2.66 17.84 9.28
C SER A 27 2.01 16.72 8.44
N ILE A 28 0.70 16.76 8.24
CA ILE A 28 -0.02 15.78 7.39
C ILE A 28 0.40 15.93 5.93
N ALA A 29 0.48 17.16 5.42
CA ALA A 29 0.88 17.43 4.04
C ALA A 29 2.29 16.92 3.74
N GLU A 30 3.23 17.16 4.66
CA GLU A 30 4.61 16.64 4.59
C GLU A 30 4.65 15.11 4.60
N SER A 31 3.86 14.47 5.48
CA SER A 31 3.83 13.00 5.59
C SER A 31 3.28 12.29 4.37
N LEU A 32 2.36 12.95 3.66
CA LEU A 32 1.72 12.44 2.46
C LEU A 32 2.45 12.85 1.17
N GLU A 33 3.44 13.73 1.27
CA GLU A 33 4.12 14.35 0.12
C GLU A 33 3.12 15.05 -0.83
N VAL A 34 2.16 15.80 -0.27
CA VAL A 34 1.12 16.53 -1.03
C VAL A 34 1.13 18.03 -0.72
N PRO A 35 0.62 18.89 -1.61
CA PRO A 35 0.47 20.32 -1.31
C PRO A 35 -0.42 20.57 -0.09
N VAL A 36 -0.06 21.54 0.75
CA VAL A 36 -0.76 21.82 2.02
C VAL A 36 -2.24 22.17 1.82
N GLU A 37 -2.56 22.83 0.71
CA GLU A 37 -3.92 23.19 0.30
C GLU A 37 -4.82 21.98 0.00
N SER A 38 -4.24 20.80 -0.21
CA SER A 38 -4.99 19.56 -0.44
C SER A 38 -5.43 18.88 0.87
N VAL A 39 -4.91 19.33 2.01
CA VAL A 39 -5.17 18.79 3.35
C VAL A 39 -6.13 19.70 4.10
N ARG A 40 -7.12 19.11 4.77
CA ARG A 40 -8.01 19.85 5.67
C ARG A 40 -8.04 19.20 7.04
N ALA A 41 -7.40 19.85 8.02
CA ALA A 41 -7.61 19.57 9.43
C ALA A 41 -8.73 20.47 9.97
N ALA A 42 -9.71 19.89 10.66
CA ALA A 42 -10.80 20.64 11.26
C ALA A 42 -11.10 20.14 12.68
N SER A 43 -11.61 21.04 13.52
CA SER A 43 -12.09 20.75 14.87
C SER A 43 -13.61 20.87 14.94
N GLY A 44 -14.26 20.08 15.80
CA GLY A 44 -15.71 20.16 16.05
C GLY A 44 -16.51 18.98 15.52
N ASN A 45 -17.83 19.16 15.36
CA ASN A 45 -18.75 18.12 14.91
C ASN A 45 -18.49 17.78 13.43
N PRO A 46 -18.45 16.49 13.01
CA PRO A 46 -18.30 16.12 11.60
C PRO A 46 -19.37 16.71 10.67
N ARG A 47 -20.54 17.11 11.19
CA ARG A 47 -21.58 17.82 10.42
C ARG A 47 -21.37 19.33 10.32
N ASN A 48 -20.51 19.92 11.15
CA ASN A 48 -20.19 21.36 11.15
C ASN A 48 -18.72 21.61 11.58
N PRO A 49 -17.75 21.32 10.70
CA PRO A 49 -16.32 21.46 11.01
C PRO A 49 -15.89 22.93 11.10
N VAL A 50 -15.22 23.31 12.19
CA VAL A 50 -14.58 24.62 12.38
C VAL A 50 -13.08 24.50 12.08
N GLY A 51 -12.61 25.24 11.08
CA GLY A 51 -11.22 25.26 10.63
C GLY A 51 -10.99 26.37 9.61
N PRO A 52 -9.74 26.67 9.23
CA PRO A 52 -9.47 27.69 8.22
C PRO A 52 -10.25 27.40 6.92
N ALA A 53 -10.78 28.47 6.31
CA ALA A 53 -11.56 28.35 5.08
C ALA A 53 -10.71 27.68 3.99
N ALA A 54 -11.26 26.66 3.35
CA ALA A 54 -10.64 26.08 2.17
C ALA A 54 -10.59 27.17 1.09
N ARG A 55 -9.39 27.56 0.66
CA ARG A 55 -9.27 28.31 -0.59
C ARG A 55 -9.61 27.35 -1.74
N PRO A 56 -10.33 27.81 -2.78
CA PRO A 56 -10.53 27.01 -3.98
C PRO A 56 -9.18 26.53 -4.50
N LEU A 57 -9.06 25.22 -4.73
CA LEU A 57 -7.90 24.68 -5.42
C LEU A 57 -7.84 25.37 -6.79
N PRO A 58 -6.75 26.06 -7.16
CA PRO A 58 -6.54 26.38 -8.56
C PRO A 58 -6.51 25.07 -9.34
N ASN A 59 -6.99 25.08 -10.59
CA ASN A 59 -6.81 23.96 -11.52
C ASN A 59 -5.31 23.77 -11.77
N ALA A 60 -4.63 23.08 -10.86
CA ALA A 60 -3.27 22.66 -11.02
C ALA A 60 -3.31 21.42 -11.92
N GLY A 61 -3.04 21.64 -13.20
CA GLY A 61 -2.58 20.55 -14.06
C GLY A 61 -1.37 19.93 -13.37
N LEU A 62 -1.53 18.71 -12.86
CA LEU A 62 -0.45 17.88 -12.35
C LEU A 62 0.49 17.60 -13.53
N THR A 63 1.44 18.50 -13.79
CA THR A 63 2.57 18.18 -14.65
C THR A 63 3.43 17.19 -13.88
N ARG A 64 3.48 15.96 -14.41
CA ARG A 64 4.41 14.94 -13.95
C ARG A 64 5.83 15.50 -14.13
N PRO A 65 6.75 15.30 -13.17
CA PRO A 65 8.13 15.65 -13.39
C PRO A 65 8.67 14.91 -14.63
N GLU A 66 9.36 15.66 -15.47
CA GLU A 66 9.90 15.21 -16.75
C GLU A 66 10.87 14.03 -16.56
N HIS A 67 10.79 13.08 -17.50
CA HIS A 67 11.70 11.95 -17.60
C HIS A 67 13.14 12.44 -17.80
N VAL A 68 14.00 12.19 -16.82
CA VAL A 68 15.44 12.15 -17.06
C VAL A 68 15.76 10.87 -17.82
N GLU A 69 16.10 11.02 -19.09
CA GLU A 69 16.64 9.98 -19.94
C GLU A 69 17.92 9.42 -19.30
N ARG A 70 18.01 8.09 -19.11
CA ARG A 70 19.22 7.46 -18.59
C ARG A 70 19.58 6.18 -19.33
N THR A 71 20.71 6.33 -20.03
CA THR A 71 21.79 5.41 -20.37
C THR A 71 21.61 3.95 -19.98
N THR A 72 21.75 3.10 -21.00
CA THR A 72 21.92 1.64 -20.95
C THR A 72 23.05 1.22 -20.01
N ALA A 73 22.70 0.75 -18.81
CA ALA A 73 23.60 0.00 -17.93
C ALA A 73 23.01 -1.38 -17.64
N MET A 74 23.89 -2.38 -17.60
CA MET A 74 23.62 -3.81 -17.41
C MET A 74 22.58 -4.09 -16.30
N ASN A 75 21.69 -5.06 -16.55
CA ASN A 75 20.44 -5.32 -15.83
C ASN A 75 20.62 -5.74 -14.35
N THR A 76 20.79 -4.79 -13.44
CA THR A 76 21.00 -4.97 -11.98
C THR A 76 19.71 -5.15 -11.16
N LYS A 77 18.56 -5.43 -11.81
CA LYS A 77 17.28 -5.51 -11.12
C LYS A 77 17.14 -6.81 -10.32
N ILE A 78 16.69 -6.69 -9.08
CA ILE A 78 16.39 -7.80 -8.17
C ILE A 78 15.18 -8.57 -8.70
N SER A 79 15.31 -9.89 -8.84
CA SER A 79 14.22 -10.77 -9.26
C SER A 79 13.25 -10.99 -8.10
N VAL A 80 11.96 -10.84 -8.37
CA VAL A 80 10.89 -10.99 -7.37
C VAL A 80 9.81 -11.96 -7.82
N ALA A 81 9.21 -12.69 -6.89
CA ALA A 81 7.99 -13.43 -7.16
C ALA A 81 6.79 -12.86 -6.39
N ILE A 82 5.60 -13.12 -6.90
CA ILE A 82 4.34 -12.79 -6.23
C ILE A 82 3.56 -14.08 -6.03
N ILE A 83 3.17 -14.36 -4.79
CA ILE A 83 2.27 -15.47 -4.47
C ILE A 83 0.87 -14.91 -4.25
N GLY A 84 -0.09 -15.43 -5.01
CA GLY A 84 -1.48 -14.94 -5.02
C GLY A 84 -1.79 -14.18 -6.30
N SER A 85 -2.35 -14.88 -7.28
CA SER A 85 -2.76 -14.33 -8.59
C SER A 85 -4.12 -13.61 -8.58
N GLY A 86 -4.53 -13.09 -7.42
CA GLY A 86 -5.76 -12.31 -7.25
C GLY A 86 -5.60 -10.83 -7.66
N ASN A 87 -6.54 -9.99 -7.22
CA ASN A 87 -6.55 -8.57 -7.54
C ASN A 87 -5.27 -7.85 -7.07
N ILE A 88 -4.86 -8.07 -5.82
CA ILE A 88 -3.68 -7.43 -5.21
C ILE A 88 -2.40 -7.85 -5.95
N GLY A 89 -2.17 -9.15 -6.11
CA GLY A 89 -0.96 -9.65 -6.76
C GLY A 89 -0.86 -9.26 -8.23
N THR A 90 -1.98 -9.31 -8.97
CA THR A 90 -2.01 -8.92 -10.39
C THR A 90 -1.74 -7.42 -10.56
N ASP A 91 -2.31 -6.57 -9.71
CA ASP A 91 -2.04 -5.14 -9.72
C ASP A 91 -0.57 -4.83 -9.37
N LEU A 92 -0.02 -5.51 -8.35
CA LEU A 92 1.39 -5.38 -7.98
C LEU A 92 2.34 -5.82 -9.10
N MET A 93 2.04 -6.92 -9.79
CA MET A 93 2.80 -7.38 -10.96
C MET A 93 2.89 -6.28 -12.02
N ILE A 94 1.77 -5.64 -12.35
CA ILE A 94 1.72 -4.56 -13.35
C ILE A 94 2.54 -3.37 -12.89
N LYS A 95 2.47 -3.01 -11.60
CA LYS A 95 3.29 -1.93 -11.02
C LYS A 95 4.79 -2.23 -11.14
N ILE A 96 5.21 -3.46 -10.86
CA ILE A 96 6.62 -3.87 -11.02
C ILE A 96 7.03 -3.81 -12.50
N LEU A 97 6.23 -4.35 -13.42
CA LEU A 97 6.56 -4.34 -14.85
C LEU A 97 6.64 -2.92 -15.44
N ARG A 98 5.77 -2.01 -15.00
CA ARG A 98 5.70 -0.63 -15.53
C ARG A 98 6.61 0.37 -14.82
N HIS A 99 6.83 0.20 -13.52
CA HIS A 99 7.46 1.20 -12.67
C HIS A 99 8.65 0.67 -11.86
N GLY A 100 8.94 -0.64 -11.91
CA GLY A 100 10.05 -1.27 -11.21
C GLY A 100 11.40 -0.75 -11.69
N LYS A 101 11.99 0.18 -10.92
CA LYS A 101 13.36 0.67 -11.13
C LYS A 101 14.40 -0.36 -10.69
N HIS A 102 14.17 -0.94 -9.51
CA HIS A 102 15.09 -1.90 -8.87
C HIS A 102 14.61 -3.35 -8.91
N LEU A 103 13.35 -3.58 -9.32
CA LEU A 103 12.71 -4.90 -9.29
C LEU A 103 12.38 -5.37 -10.70
N ARG A 104 12.49 -6.67 -10.95
CA ARG A 104 11.99 -7.35 -12.16
C ARG A 104 11.15 -8.57 -11.76
N MET A 105 10.11 -8.86 -12.54
CA MET A 105 9.30 -10.06 -12.31
C MET A 105 10.11 -11.32 -12.61
N GLY A 106 10.12 -12.24 -11.64
CA GLY A 106 10.70 -13.58 -11.71
C GLY A 106 9.63 -14.66 -11.82
N ALA A 107 8.53 -14.56 -11.06
CA ALA A 107 7.39 -15.47 -11.18
C ALA A 107 6.07 -14.86 -10.65
N MET A 108 4.95 -15.30 -11.21
CA MET A 108 3.61 -15.16 -10.63
C MET A 108 3.10 -16.54 -10.24
N VAL A 109 2.63 -16.68 -9.01
CA VAL A 109 2.28 -17.97 -8.40
C VAL A 109 0.82 -17.96 -7.98
N GLY A 110 0.10 -19.02 -8.33
CA GLY A 110 -1.27 -19.27 -7.93
C GLY A 110 -1.48 -20.73 -7.54
N ILE A 111 -2.72 -21.06 -7.19
CA ILE A 111 -3.16 -22.45 -6.92
C ILE A 111 -4.26 -22.91 -7.88
N ASP A 112 -4.85 -21.98 -8.63
CA ASP A 112 -5.89 -22.24 -9.62
C ASP A 112 -5.32 -22.01 -11.04
N PRO A 113 -5.14 -23.08 -11.85
CA PRO A 113 -4.68 -22.95 -13.23
C PRO A 113 -5.56 -22.06 -14.10
N ALA A 114 -6.84 -21.89 -13.77
CA ALA A 114 -7.78 -21.04 -14.50
C ALA A 114 -7.77 -19.57 -14.05
N SER A 115 -6.85 -19.18 -13.16
CA SER A 115 -6.79 -17.82 -12.62
C SER A 115 -6.51 -16.77 -13.71
N ASP A 116 -7.39 -15.76 -13.79
CA ASP A 116 -7.21 -14.59 -14.67
C ASP A 116 -5.85 -13.90 -14.48
N GLY A 117 -5.33 -13.86 -13.24
CA GLY A 117 -4.04 -13.27 -12.92
C GLY A 117 -2.86 -14.04 -13.50
N LEU A 118 -2.93 -15.38 -13.52
CA LEU A 118 -1.92 -16.23 -14.17
C LEU A 118 -1.97 -16.06 -15.69
N ALA A 119 -3.17 -16.14 -16.29
CA ALA A 119 -3.34 -15.91 -17.72
C ALA A 119 -2.87 -14.51 -18.15
N ARG A 120 -3.00 -13.50 -17.27
CA ARG A 120 -2.46 -12.16 -17.52
C ARG A 120 -0.94 -12.11 -17.40
N ALA A 121 -0.35 -12.79 -16.43
CA ALA A 121 1.09 -12.89 -16.26
C ALA A 121 1.77 -13.54 -17.48
N GLU A 122 1.20 -14.62 -18.00
CA GLU A 122 1.69 -15.30 -19.21
C GLU A 122 1.66 -14.39 -20.44
N ARG A 123 0.56 -13.68 -20.66
CA ARG A 123 0.46 -12.70 -21.77
C ARG A 123 1.48 -11.56 -21.66
N MET A 124 1.98 -11.29 -20.47
CA MET A 124 3.01 -10.27 -20.21
C MET A 124 4.44 -10.86 -20.16
N GLY A 125 4.61 -12.16 -20.47
CA GLY A 125 5.90 -12.83 -20.50
C GLY A 125 6.50 -13.14 -19.12
N VAL A 126 5.67 -13.18 -18.07
CA VAL A 126 6.09 -13.55 -16.72
C VAL A 126 5.93 -15.05 -16.53
N VAL A 127 6.95 -15.71 -15.94
CA VAL A 127 6.89 -17.14 -15.58
C VAL A 127 5.75 -17.38 -14.61
N THR A 128 4.93 -18.41 -14.86
CA THR A 128 3.79 -18.76 -14.03
C THR A 128 3.90 -20.16 -13.44
N THR A 129 3.24 -20.37 -12.31
CA THR A 129 2.96 -21.71 -11.79
C THR A 129 1.65 -21.70 -11.01
N ALA A 130 0.86 -22.76 -11.17
CA ALA A 130 -0.35 -23.02 -10.39
C ALA A 130 -0.10 -24.02 -9.24
N GLY A 131 1.15 -24.41 -8.99
CA GLY A 131 1.53 -25.39 -7.98
C GLY A 131 1.69 -24.81 -6.56
N GLY A 132 1.22 -23.58 -6.30
CA GLY A 132 1.42 -22.92 -5.01
C GLY A 132 2.90 -22.67 -4.68
N ILE A 133 3.22 -22.62 -3.38
CA ILE A 133 4.58 -22.38 -2.91
C ILE A 133 5.53 -23.49 -3.37
N GLU A 134 5.09 -24.75 -3.37
CA GLU A 134 5.88 -25.88 -3.84
C GLU A 134 6.21 -25.73 -5.32
N GLY A 135 5.22 -25.29 -6.11
CA GLY A 135 5.40 -24.96 -7.52
C GLY A 135 6.43 -23.85 -7.74
N LEU A 136 6.46 -22.83 -6.86
CA LEU A 136 7.48 -21.78 -6.90
C LEU A 136 8.88 -22.32 -6.62
N LEU A 137 9.04 -23.13 -5.57
CA LEU A 137 10.33 -23.72 -5.19
C LEU A 137 10.89 -24.65 -6.28
N ALA A 138 10.00 -25.30 -7.04
CA ALA A 138 10.37 -26.19 -8.13
C ALA A 138 10.75 -25.45 -9.44
N LEU A 139 10.53 -24.13 -9.53
CA LEU A 139 10.86 -23.39 -10.75
C LEU A 139 12.38 -23.32 -10.98
N PRO A 140 12.87 -23.53 -12.22
CA PRO A 140 14.30 -23.47 -12.52
C PRO A 140 14.96 -22.14 -12.14
N ASN A 141 14.21 -21.04 -12.22
CA ASN A 141 14.68 -19.68 -11.90
C ASN A 141 14.46 -19.27 -10.44
N PHE A 142 13.98 -20.16 -9.57
CA PHE A 142 13.72 -19.84 -8.16
C PHE A 142 14.97 -19.31 -7.44
N LYS A 143 16.15 -19.86 -7.74
CA LYS A 143 17.43 -19.46 -7.13
C LYS A 143 17.80 -17.99 -7.38
N ASP A 144 17.24 -17.37 -8.41
CA ASP A 144 17.48 -15.95 -8.72
C ASP A 144 16.54 -15.02 -7.93
N ILE A 145 15.43 -15.55 -7.40
CA ILE A 145 14.40 -14.78 -6.70
C ILE A 145 14.89 -14.45 -5.30
N ARG A 146 14.95 -13.16 -4.99
CA ARG A 146 15.46 -12.66 -3.69
C ARG A 146 14.38 -12.05 -2.80
N ILE A 147 13.25 -11.68 -3.39
CA ILE A 147 12.10 -11.10 -2.68
C ILE A 147 10.83 -11.79 -3.15
N VAL A 148 9.96 -12.13 -2.20
CA VAL A 148 8.61 -12.63 -2.47
C VAL A 148 7.59 -11.72 -1.84
N PHE A 149 6.62 -11.29 -2.64
CA PHE A 149 5.43 -10.61 -2.16
C PHE A 149 4.31 -11.63 -1.96
N ASP A 150 3.80 -11.78 -0.75
CA ASP A 150 2.70 -12.68 -0.45
C ASP A 150 1.38 -11.93 -0.37
N ALA A 151 0.53 -12.15 -1.37
CA ALA A 151 -0.81 -11.60 -1.50
C ALA A 151 -1.89 -12.70 -1.46
N THR A 152 -1.65 -13.76 -0.66
CA THR A 152 -2.58 -14.87 -0.49
C THR A 152 -3.55 -14.66 0.68
N SER A 153 -3.35 -15.38 1.78
CA SER A 153 -4.18 -15.35 2.99
C SER A 153 -3.31 -15.54 4.23
N ALA A 154 -3.77 -15.06 5.38
CA ALA A 154 -3.00 -15.14 6.61
C ALA A 154 -2.65 -16.57 7.03
N GLY A 155 -3.56 -17.53 6.79
CA GLY A 155 -3.32 -18.94 7.12
C GLY A 155 -2.24 -19.60 6.26
N ALA A 156 -2.08 -19.17 5.02
CA ALA A 156 -1.06 -19.71 4.11
C ALA A 156 0.32 -19.07 4.34
N HIS A 157 0.33 -17.79 4.76
CA HIS A 157 1.55 -17.00 4.88
C HIS A 157 2.61 -17.61 5.81
N ALA A 158 2.21 -18.24 6.92
CA ALA A 158 3.15 -18.85 7.86
C ALA A 158 4.00 -19.94 7.19
N ARG A 159 3.36 -20.84 6.43
CA ARG A 159 4.04 -21.89 5.65
C ARG A 159 4.91 -21.29 4.56
N HIS A 160 4.41 -20.29 3.83
CA HIS A 160 5.19 -19.64 2.79
C HIS A 160 6.45 -19.00 3.37
N ASN A 161 6.32 -18.28 4.48
CA ASN A 161 7.44 -17.65 5.14
C ASN A 161 8.48 -18.69 5.58
N GLU A 162 8.07 -19.74 6.29
CA GLU A 162 8.98 -20.81 6.74
C GLU A 162 9.82 -21.36 5.59
N LEU A 163 9.18 -21.81 4.51
CA LEU A 163 9.86 -22.38 3.35
C LEU A 163 10.77 -21.38 2.62
N LEU A 164 10.37 -20.11 2.53
CA LEU A 164 11.15 -19.08 1.85
C LEU A 164 12.37 -18.63 2.67
N GLN A 165 12.25 -18.62 4.00
CA GLN A 165 13.37 -18.28 4.90
C GLN A 165 14.47 -19.33 4.85
N GLU A 166 14.14 -20.61 4.68
CA GLU A 166 15.14 -21.68 4.46
C GLU A 166 16.06 -21.40 3.24
N HIS A 167 15.56 -20.61 2.29
CA HIS A 167 16.29 -20.21 1.09
C HIS A 167 16.87 -18.79 1.17
N GLY A 168 16.75 -18.10 2.31
CA GLY A 168 17.23 -16.72 2.49
C GLY A 168 16.51 -15.71 1.61
N VAL A 169 15.24 -15.98 1.29
CA VAL A 169 14.39 -15.10 0.47
C VAL A 169 13.65 -14.13 1.39
N LYS A 170 13.75 -12.82 1.09
CA LYS A 170 13.03 -11.79 1.86
C LYS A 170 11.55 -11.84 1.54
N VAL A 171 10.69 -11.79 2.56
CA VAL A 171 9.25 -11.85 2.39
C VAL A 171 8.60 -10.51 2.71
N ILE A 172 7.72 -10.06 1.83
CA ILE A 172 6.86 -8.89 2.03
C ILE A 172 5.43 -9.41 2.10
N ASP A 173 4.85 -9.38 3.30
CA ASP A 173 3.52 -9.88 3.60
C ASP A 173 2.46 -8.79 3.35
N LEU A 174 1.57 -9.02 2.38
CA LEU A 174 0.41 -8.16 2.11
C LEU A 174 -0.87 -8.71 2.75
N THR A 175 -0.77 -9.79 3.52
CA THR A 175 -1.86 -10.44 4.25
C THR A 175 -1.93 -9.93 5.70
N PRO A 176 -2.99 -10.24 6.44
CA PRO A 176 -3.07 -9.89 7.87
C PRO A 176 -2.34 -10.90 8.79
N ALA A 177 -1.38 -11.70 8.30
CA ALA A 177 -0.70 -12.72 9.13
C ALA A 177 0.19 -12.12 10.23
N ALA A 178 0.82 -10.97 9.95
CA ALA A 178 1.58 -10.18 10.92
C ALA A 178 2.70 -10.96 11.65
N ILE A 179 3.44 -11.80 10.91
CA ILE A 179 4.58 -12.56 11.46
C ILE A 179 5.80 -11.66 11.62
N GLY A 180 6.08 -10.83 10.60
CA GLY A 180 7.12 -9.81 10.64
C GLY A 180 6.63 -8.48 11.24
N PRO A 181 7.56 -7.55 11.52
CA PRO A 181 7.23 -6.21 11.98
C PRO A 181 6.30 -5.47 11.01
N TYR A 182 5.35 -4.73 11.57
CA TYR A 182 4.48 -3.84 10.81
C TYR A 182 5.29 -2.70 10.18
N THR A 183 5.19 -2.59 8.86
CA THR A 183 5.94 -1.59 8.09
C THR A 183 4.98 -0.65 7.37
N ILE A 184 5.06 0.63 7.72
CA ILE A 184 4.47 1.73 6.97
C ILE A 184 5.64 2.52 6.37
N PRO A 185 5.84 2.49 5.04
CA PRO A 185 7.06 3.01 4.45
C PRO A 185 7.40 4.46 4.81
N ALA A 186 6.39 5.32 4.89
CA ALA A 186 6.52 6.73 5.27
C ALA A 186 6.87 6.98 6.76
N ILE A 187 6.97 5.93 7.58
CA ILE A 187 7.18 6.04 9.03
C ILE A 187 8.43 5.27 9.46
N ASN A 188 8.54 3.99 9.11
CA ASN A 188 9.54 3.10 9.73
C ASN A 188 10.26 2.16 8.76
N LEU A 189 10.26 2.42 7.44
CA LEU A 189 10.92 1.52 6.48
C LEU A 189 12.38 1.26 6.83
N ASP A 190 13.14 2.33 7.09
CA ASP A 190 14.59 2.26 7.32
C ASP A 190 14.95 1.39 8.52
N ALA A 191 14.09 1.33 9.53
CA ALA A 191 14.28 0.50 10.71
C ALA A 191 14.07 -0.99 10.43
N GLU A 192 13.26 -1.33 9.43
CA GLU A 192 12.85 -2.72 9.12
C GLU A 192 13.55 -3.28 7.86
N LEU A 193 14.54 -2.57 7.31
CA LEU A 193 15.26 -2.99 6.09
C LEU A 193 15.99 -4.32 6.24
N ASP A 194 16.43 -4.68 7.44
CA ASP A 194 17.13 -5.94 7.71
C ASP A 194 16.19 -7.09 8.11
N ALA A 195 14.91 -6.79 8.38
CA ALA A 195 13.95 -7.81 8.79
C ALA A 195 13.68 -8.80 7.64
N PRO A 196 13.85 -10.11 7.83
CA PRO A 196 13.70 -11.10 6.76
C PRO A 196 12.26 -11.25 6.25
N ASN A 197 11.28 -10.86 7.07
CA ASN A 197 9.88 -10.75 6.72
C ASN A 197 9.37 -9.40 7.25
N ILE A 198 8.63 -8.65 6.44
CA ILE A 198 7.91 -7.44 6.87
C ILE A 198 6.43 -7.54 6.52
N ASN A 199 5.55 -7.00 7.38
CA ASN A 199 4.12 -6.99 7.17
C ASN A 199 3.60 -5.60 6.77
N MET A 200 2.83 -5.53 5.69
CA MET A 200 2.28 -4.29 5.12
C MET A 200 0.97 -3.85 5.79
N VAL A 201 0.64 -4.38 6.96
CA VAL A 201 -0.55 -4.07 7.75
C VAL A 201 -1.82 -4.37 6.92
N THR A 202 -2.56 -3.33 6.55
CA THR A 202 -3.76 -3.40 5.72
C THR A 202 -3.76 -2.18 4.80
N CYS A 203 -4.57 -2.22 3.74
CA CYS A 203 -4.78 -1.06 2.87
C CYS A 203 -5.27 0.17 3.66
N GLY A 204 -6.18 -0.02 4.62
CA GLY A 204 -6.65 1.04 5.52
C GLY A 204 -5.52 1.59 6.40
N GLY A 205 -4.67 0.71 6.94
CA GLY A 205 -3.50 1.11 7.73
C GLY A 205 -2.50 1.94 6.92
N GLN A 206 -2.12 1.47 5.74
CA GLN A 206 -1.21 2.20 4.83
C GLN A 206 -1.76 3.58 4.45
N ALA A 207 -3.08 3.71 4.31
CA ALA A 207 -3.71 4.99 3.97
C ALA A 207 -3.86 5.96 5.15
N THR A 208 -3.95 5.47 6.38
CA THR A 208 -4.41 6.30 7.52
C THR A 208 -3.37 6.45 8.64
N ILE A 209 -2.51 5.45 8.88
CA ILE A 209 -1.47 5.51 9.91
C ILE A 209 -0.47 6.66 9.66
N PRO A 210 -0.06 7.00 8.41
CA PRO A 210 0.75 8.20 8.15
C PRO A 210 0.11 9.49 8.68
N ILE A 211 -1.22 9.62 8.59
CA ILE A 211 -1.95 10.78 9.12
C ILE A 211 -1.85 10.83 10.64
N VAL A 212 -2.11 9.69 11.30
CA VAL A 212 -2.07 9.60 12.77
C VAL A 212 -0.66 9.90 13.29
N ALA A 213 0.37 9.36 12.62
CA ALA A 213 1.77 9.64 12.93
C ALA A 213 2.12 11.12 12.73
N ALA A 214 1.59 11.76 11.69
CA ALA A 214 1.77 13.19 11.47
C ALA A 214 1.21 14.03 12.64
N VAL A 215 0.03 13.69 13.14
CA VAL A 215 -0.59 14.37 14.29
C VAL A 215 0.22 14.11 15.56
N SER A 216 0.66 12.86 15.79
CA SER A 216 1.37 12.47 17.02
C SER A 216 2.73 13.14 17.18
N ARG A 217 3.39 13.51 16.08
CA ARG A 217 4.63 14.31 16.10
C ARG A 217 4.42 15.75 16.58
N VAL A 218 3.21 16.29 16.47
CA VAL A 218 2.88 17.67 16.86
C VAL A 218 2.29 17.74 18.26
N THR A 219 1.43 16.79 18.62
CA THR A 219 0.76 16.75 19.94
C THR A 219 0.47 15.32 20.36
N LYS A 220 0.34 15.09 21.67
CA LYS A 220 -0.12 13.79 22.20
C LYS A 220 -1.49 13.42 21.62
N VAL A 221 -1.56 12.25 21.00
CA VAL A 221 -2.80 11.64 20.50
C VAL A 221 -3.30 10.66 21.57
N HIS A 222 -4.48 10.91 22.12
CA HIS A 222 -5.09 10.05 23.15
C HIS A 222 -5.90 8.90 22.57
N TYR A 223 -6.50 9.13 21.41
CA TYR A 223 -7.35 8.20 20.68
C TYR A 223 -7.23 8.51 19.19
N GLY A 224 -7.14 7.46 18.37
CA GLY A 224 -7.14 7.54 16.92
C GLY A 224 -8.10 6.50 16.37
N GLU A 225 -9.08 6.93 15.58
CA GLU A 225 -10.03 6.06 14.91
C GLU A 225 -9.89 6.23 13.40
N ILE A 226 -9.96 5.12 12.68
CA ILE A 226 -9.92 5.09 11.23
C ILE A 226 -11.12 4.30 10.74
N VAL A 227 -11.80 4.83 9.72
CA VAL A 227 -12.91 4.16 9.05
C VAL A 227 -12.52 4.03 7.59
N ALA A 228 -12.29 2.80 7.14
CA ALA A 228 -12.01 2.49 5.76
C ALA A 228 -13.29 1.93 5.11
N ASP A 229 -13.78 2.62 4.08
CA ASP A 229 -14.85 2.12 3.23
C ASP A 229 -14.28 1.57 1.92
N HIS A 230 -14.73 0.39 1.53
CA HIS A 230 -14.33 -0.29 0.31
C HIS A 230 -15.55 -0.50 -0.58
N GLN A 231 -15.54 0.11 -1.76
CA GLN A 231 -16.51 -0.20 -2.80
C GLN A 231 -16.38 -1.69 -3.16
N GLN A 232 -17.34 -2.50 -2.74
CA GLN A 232 -17.48 -3.85 -3.30
C GLN A 232 -17.76 -3.69 -4.78
N GLN A 233 -16.85 -4.19 -5.63
CA GLN A 233 -17.16 -4.42 -7.03
C GLN A 233 -18.27 -5.48 -7.06
N VAL A 234 -19.52 -5.03 -7.10
CA VAL A 234 -20.64 -5.85 -7.55
C VAL A 234 -20.29 -6.22 -8.99
N ARG A 235 -19.86 -7.46 -9.22
CA ARG A 235 -19.89 -8.04 -10.57
C ARG A 235 -21.35 -7.91 -11.01
N ARG A 236 -21.68 -6.90 -11.82
CA ARG A 236 -23.00 -6.76 -12.44
C ARG A 236 -23.22 -7.97 -13.34
N ALA A 237 -23.74 -9.06 -12.78
CA ALA A 237 -24.57 -9.96 -13.53
C ALA A 237 -25.82 -9.15 -13.89
N TRP A 238 -25.82 -8.57 -15.08
CA TRP A 238 -27.01 -8.01 -15.70
C TRP A 238 -28.02 -9.15 -15.86
N TYR A 239 -28.93 -9.31 -14.91
CA TYR A 239 -30.20 -9.99 -15.18
C TYR A 239 -31.06 -9.00 -15.97
N PRO A 240 -31.43 -9.29 -17.24
CA PRO A 240 -32.40 -8.46 -17.93
C PRO A 240 -33.75 -8.67 -17.24
N CYS A 241 -34.27 -7.59 -16.66
CA CYS A 241 -35.64 -7.54 -16.19
C CYS A 241 -36.55 -7.74 -17.41
N GLN A 242 -37.07 -8.96 -17.61
CA GLN A 242 -38.10 -9.22 -18.60
C GLN A 242 -39.42 -8.63 -18.08
N HIS A 243 -39.99 -7.72 -18.86
CA HIS A 243 -41.37 -7.26 -18.69
C HIS A 243 -42.35 -8.43 -18.80
N ARG A 244 -43.21 -8.59 -17.79
CA ARG A 244 -44.61 -9.01 -17.92
C ARG A 244 -45.44 -8.27 -16.89
#